data_AF-A0ABD0QXT5-F1
#
_entry.id   AF-A0ABD0QXT5-F1
#
_cell.length_a   1.000
_cell.length_b   1.000
_cell.length_c   1.000
_cell.angle_alpha   90.00
_cell.angle_beta   90.00
_cell.angle_gamma   90.00
#
_symmetry.space_group_name_H-M   'P 1'
#
loop_
_entity.id
_entity.type
_entity.pdbx_description
1 polymer ?
#
loop_
_entity_poly.entity_id
_entity_poly.type
_entity_poly.pdbx_seq_one_letter_code
_entity_poly.pdbx_strand_id
1 'polypeptide(L)'
;ADLPYFTWQEVQARIIEIQKEHQICIHKKELTELDIYHRILRFKNYMVAMVNKSLLPVRFRLPLLGDTVFYTRGLKYNFELIFFWGPGSLFENEWSLKPEYKRGGNRLELADRLSSRILWIGIANLLLCPVILIWQILYAFFSYTEVIKREPGSLGARCWSLYGRFYLRHFNELDHELMSRLSKGYKASSKYMNCFMSPLLTVVAKNVAFFAGSILAVLIALTIYDEDVLAVEHVLSSITLLGVCITICRSFIPDKHMVFCPEQLLKVILAYIHYMPDHWQGNAHRYETRDEFAQLFQYKA
;
A
#
# COMPACT_ATOMS: atom_id res chain seq x y z
N ALA A 1 -5.87 -30.85 9.93
CA ALA A 1 -4.50 -30.34 10.17
C ALA A 1 -3.80 -29.96 8.87
N ASP A 2 -4.24 -30.50 7.73
CA ASP A 2 -3.48 -30.45 6.47
C ASP A 2 -3.80 -29.25 5.56
N LEU A 3 -4.79 -28.41 5.93
CA LEU A 3 -5.21 -27.24 5.15
C LEU A 3 -4.07 -26.32 4.68
N PRO A 4 -3.01 -26.04 5.47
CA PRO A 4 -1.88 -25.21 5.03
C PRO A 4 -1.07 -25.77 3.86
N TYR A 5 -1.15 -27.07 3.59
CA TYR A 5 -0.39 -27.73 2.51
C TYR A 5 -1.17 -27.83 1.20
N PHE A 6 -2.46 -27.49 1.21
CA PHE A 6 -3.28 -27.49 0.01
C PHE A 6 -3.26 -26.13 -0.68
N THR A 7 -3.17 -26.17 -2.01
CA THR A 7 -3.33 -24.97 -2.83
C THR A 7 -4.80 -24.59 -2.94
N TRP A 8 -5.08 -23.30 -3.18
CA TRP A 8 -6.46 -22.85 -3.44
C TRP A 8 -7.09 -23.59 -4.63
N GLN A 9 -6.30 -23.97 -5.63
CA GLN A 9 -6.77 -24.70 -6.81
C GLN A 9 -7.29 -26.09 -6.43
N GLU A 10 -6.58 -26.82 -5.56
CA GLU A 10 -7.03 -28.12 -5.04
C GLU A 10 -8.31 -27.97 -4.21
N VAL A 11 -8.36 -26.96 -3.33
CA VAL A 11 -9.56 -26.66 -2.53
C VAL A 11 -10.75 -26.33 -3.43
N GLN A 12 -10.53 -25.50 -4.44
CA GLN A 12 -11.56 -25.11 -5.41
C GLN A 12 -12.09 -26.30 -6.21
N ALA A 13 -11.20 -27.17 -6.70
CA ALA A 13 -11.58 -28.38 -7.42
C ALA A 13 -12.45 -29.30 -6.56
N ARG A 14 -12.09 -29.47 -5.27
CA ARG A 14 -12.89 -30.25 -4.31
C ARG A 14 -14.26 -29.62 -4.04
N ILE A 15 -14.36 -28.30 -3.95
CA ILE A 15 -15.66 -27.61 -3.79
C ILE A 15 -16.58 -27.90 -4.99
N ILE A 16 -16.03 -27.88 -6.21
CA ILE A 16 -16.79 -28.17 -7.44
C ILE A 16 -17.23 -29.63 -7.48
N GLU A 17 -16.38 -30.56 -7.03
CA GLU A 17 -16.71 -31.98 -6.93
C GLU A 17 -17.83 -32.22 -5.92
N ILE A 18 -17.72 -31.64 -4.72
CA ILE A 18 -18.71 -31.75 -3.64
C ILE A 18 -20.07 -31.19 -4.05
N GLN A 19 -20.13 -30.15 -4.90
CA GLN A 19 -21.40 -29.61 -5.39
C GLN A 19 -22.28 -30.67 -6.08
N LYS A 20 -21.68 -31.71 -6.67
CA LYS A 20 -22.41 -32.80 -7.33
C LYS A 20 -23.11 -33.73 -6.32
N GLU A 21 -22.49 -33.91 -5.17
CA GLU A 21 -23.00 -34.77 -4.09
C GLU A 21 -23.92 -33.99 -3.14
N HIS A 22 -23.52 -32.76 -2.80
CA HIS A 22 -24.20 -31.84 -1.91
C HIS A 22 -24.59 -30.59 -2.71
N GLN A 23 -25.90 -30.34 -2.90
CA GLN A 23 -26.38 -29.15 -3.59
C GLN A 23 -26.20 -27.86 -2.75
N ILE A 24 -24.97 -27.34 -2.72
CA ILE A 24 -24.63 -26.09 -2.01
C ILE A 24 -25.16 -24.87 -2.79
N CYS A 25 -25.08 -24.91 -4.13
CA CYS A 25 -25.73 -23.95 -5.01
C CYS A 25 -27.12 -24.46 -5.41
N ILE A 26 -28.17 -23.75 -4.98
CA ILE A 26 -29.57 -24.13 -5.24
C ILE A 26 -29.97 -23.83 -6.69
N HIS A 27 -29.43 -22.76 -7.28
CA HIS A 27 -29.87 -22.26 -8.58
C HIS A 27 -29.16 -22.88 -9.79
N LYS A 28 -27.99 -23.50 -9.58
CA LYS A 28 -27.18 -24.14 -10.63
C LYS A 28 -26.82 -25.55 -10.20
N LYS A 29 -27.08 -26.52 -11.09
CA LYS A 29 -26.71 -27.93 -10.87
C LYS A 29 -25.19 -28.12 -10.89
N GLU A 30 -24.50 -27.40 -11.76
CA GLU A 30 -23.03 -27.44 -11.86
C GLU A 30 -22.44 -26.07 -11.50
N LEU A 31 -21.46 -26.09 -10.60
CA LEU A 31 -20.71 -24.91 -10.21
C LEU A 31 -19.42 -24.84 -11.03
N THR A 32 -19.15 -23.71 -11.67
CA THR A 32 -17.89 -23.48 -12.38
C THR A 32 -16.87 -22.78 -11.48
N GLU A 33 -15.59 -22.90 -11.83
CA GLU A 33 -14.53 -22.12 -11.18
C GLU A 33 -14.85 -20.63 -11.21
N LEU A 34 -15.23 -20.12 -12.38
CA LEU A 34 -15.56 -18.72 -12.60
C LEU A 34 -16.72 -18.24 -11.71
N ASP A 35 -17.73 -19.08 -11.47
CA ASP A 35 -18.84 -18.75 -10.55
C ASP A 35 -18.31 -18.51 -9.12
N ILE A 36 -17.32 -19.29 -8.66
CA ILE A 36 -16.69 -19.11 -7.35
C ILE A 36 -15.93 -17.78 -7.31
N TYR A 37 -15.11 -17.48 -8.32
CA TYR A 37 -14.39 -16.21 -8.41
C TYR A 37 -15.35 -15.02 -8.41
N HIS A 38 -16.41 -15.05 -9.22
CA HIS A 38 -17.42 -13.99 -9.24
C HIS A 38 -18.12 -13.81 -7.89
N ARG A 39 -18.35 -14.89 -7.15
CA ARG A 39 -18.97 -14.82 -5.82
C ARG A 39 -18.05 -14.19 -4.79
N ILE A 40 -16.77 -14.56 -4.78
CA ILE A 40 -15.76 -14.03 -3.84
C ILE A 40 -15.40 -12.57 -4.17
N LEU A 41 -15.26 -12.25 -5.46
CA LEU A 41 -14.63 -11.01 -5.92
C LEU A 41 -15.61 -9.95 -6.40
N ARG A 42 -16.93 -10.18 -6.32
CA ARG A 42 -18.00 -9.28 -6.78
C ARG A 42 -17.70 -7.80 -6.52
N PHE A 43 -17.60 -7.40 -5.27
CA PHE A 43 -17.38 -6.00 -4.89
C PHE A 43 -15.97 -5.52 -5.18
N LYS A 44 -14.96 -6.40 -5.11
CA LYS A 44 -13.58 -6.05 -5.48
C LYS A 44 -13.46 -5.72 -6.96
N ASN A 45 -14.14 -6.45 -7.84
CA ASN A 45 -14.18 -6.16 -9.27
C ASN A 45 -14.82 -4.79 -9.54
N TYR A 46 -15.89 -4.43 -8.82
CA TYR A 46 -16.44 -3.07 -8.90
C TYR A 46 -15.43 -2.01 -8.46
N MET A 47 -14.73 -2.22 -7.34
CA MET A 47 -13.69 -1.28 -6.88
C MET A 47 -12.55 -1.12 -7.89
N VAL A 48 -12.06 -2.23 -8.47
CA VAL A 48 -11.04 -2.20 -9.55
C VAL A 48 -11.54 -1.38 -10.74
N ALA A 49 -12.77 -1.64 -11.20
CA ALA A 49 -13.36 -0.90 -12.32
C ALA A 49 -13.51 0.60 -12.02
N MET A 50 -13.96 0.97 -10.81
CA MET A 50 -14.16 2.36 -10.41
C MET A 50 -12.83 3.12 -10.28
N VAL A 51 -11.79 2.49 -9.75
CA VAL A 51 -10.44 3.07 -9.67
C VAL A 51 -9.85 3.26 -11.07
N ASN A 52 -9.92 2.24 -11.92
CA ASN A 52 -9.33 2.28 -13.27
C ASN A 52 -10.05 3.28 -14.19
N LYS A 53 -11.36 3.45 -14.03
CA LYS A 53 -12.14 4.47 -14.76
C LYS A 53 -12.09 5.86 -14.14
N SER A 54 -11.27 6.07 -13.10
CA SER A 54 -11.13 7.36 -12.40
C SER A 54 -12.47 7.94 -11.90
N LEU A 55 -13.40 7.07 -11.47
CA LEU A 55 -14.70 7.48 -10.93
C LEU A 55 -14.61 7.91 -9.46
N LEU A 56 -13.56 7.49 -8.76
CA LEU A 56 -13.33 7.83 -7.36
C LEU A 56 -12.32 9.00 -7.27
N PRO A 57 -12.59 10.01 -6.42
CA PRO A 57 -11.72 11.17 -6.25
C PRO A 57 -10.50 10.79 -5.38
N VAL A 58 -9.55 10.09 -5.98
CA VAL A 58 -8.29 9.65 -5.30
C VAL A 58 -7.07 10.45 -5.74
N ARG A 59 -7.17 11.20 -6.84
CA ARG A 59 -6.09 12.03 -7.39
C ARG A 59 -6.35 13.50 -7.04
N PHE A 60 -5.36 14.15 -6.44
CA PHE A 60 -5.44 15.54 -6.02
C PHE A 60 -4.19 16.29 -6.51
N ARG A 61 -4.39 17.51 -7.00
CA ARG A 61 -3.29 18.42 -7.31
C ARG A 61 -3.05 19.34 -6.12
N LEU A 62 -1.99 19.08 -5.37
CA LEU A 62 -1.61 19.89 -4.23
C LEU A 62 -0.65 20.99 -4.67
N PRO A 63 -0.76 22.21 -4.11
CA PRO A 63 0.26 23.24 -4.32
C PRO A 63 1.61 22.69 -3.82
N LEU A 64 2.68 22.95 -4.58
CA LEU A 64 4.07 22.50 -4.34
C LEU A 64 4.36 21.00 -4.57
N LEU A 65 3.45 20.10 -4.21
CA LEU A 65 3.65 18.64 -4.32
C LEU A 65 3.19 18.06 -5.67
N GLY A 66 2.42 18.82 -6.46
CA GLY A 66 1.94 18.38 -7.76
C GLY A 66 0.81 17.35 -7.66
N ASP A 67 0.77 16.42 -8.62
CA ASP A 67 -0.27 15.40 -8.70
C ASP A 67 0.03 14.26 -7.70
N THR A 68 -0.87 14.10 -6.73
CA THR A 68 -0.74 13.16 -5.61
C THR A 68 -1.93 12.21 -5.56
N VAL A 69 -1.68 10.99 -5.07
CA VAL A 69 -2.72 9.97 -4.90
C VAL A 69 -2.97 9.75 -3.41
N PHE A 70 -4.19 10.01 -2.96
CA PHE A 70 -4.62 9.76 -1.60
C PHE A 70 -5.68 8.66 -1.57
N TYR A 71 -5.25 7.43 -1.31
CA TYR A 71 -6.14 6.29 -1.18
C TYR A 71 -5.76 5.41 0.02
N THR A 72 -6.47 5.63 1.12
CA THR A 72 -6.20 4.97 2.41
C THR A 72 -7.19 3.84 2.69
N ARG A 73 -6.89 2.99 3.68
CA ARG A 73 -7.81 1.93 4.12
C ARG A 73 -9.14 2.49 4.62
N GLY A 74 -9.12 3.62 5.33
CA GLY A 74 -10.33 4.29 5.82
C GLY A 74 -11.19 4.86 4.67
N LEU A 75 -10.57 5.44 3.65
CA LEU A 75 -11.30 5.93 2.47
C LEU A 75 -11.89 4.78 1.67
N LYS A 76 -11.13 3.70 1.46
CA LYS A 76 -11.62 2.46 0.84
C LYS A 76 -12.84 1.92 1.60
N TYR A 77 -12.74 1.79 2.92
CA TYR A 77 -13.83 1.30 3.76
C TYR A 77 -15.09 2.17 3.61
N ASN A 78 -14.92 3.50 3.59
CA ASN A 78 -16.03 4.41 3.36
C ASN A 78 -16.67 4.23 1.99
N PHE A 79 -15.88 4.03 0.92
CA PHE A 79 -16.46 3.70 -0.39
C PHE A 79 -17.23 2.38 -0.37
N GLU A 80 -16.68 1.33 0.24
CA GLU A 80 -17.38 0.04 0.36
C GLU A 80 -18.68 0.17 1.17
N LEU A 81 -18.66 0.97 2.25
CA LEU A 81 -19.84 1.30 3.04
C LEU A 81 -20.88 2.10 2.23
N ILE A 82 -20.45 3.10 1.48
CA ILE A 82 -21.33 3.91 0.64
C ILE A 82 -21.94 3.05 -0.48
N PHE A 83 -21.16 2.23 -1.17
CA PHE A 83 -21.65 1.57 -2.38
C PHE A 83 -22.31 0.21 -2.11
N PHE A 84 -21.75 -0.59 -1.20
CA PHE A 84 -22.07 -2.02 -1.13
C PHE A 84 -22.71 -2.44 0.20
N TRP A 85 -22.45 -1.75 1.30
CA TRP A 85 -22.89 -2.20 2.63
C TRP A 85 -23.94 -1.28 3.26
N GLY A 86 -24.81 -1.87 4.08
CA GLY A 86 -25.86 -1.17 4.81
C GLY A 86 -27.20 -1.04 4.05
N PRO A 87 -28.28 -0.67 4.76
CA PRO A 87 -29.65 -0.69 4.22
C PRO A 87 -29.87 0.31 3.07
N GLY A 88 -29.12 1.41 3.08
CA GLY A 88 -29.15 2.43 2.03
C GLY A 88 -28.26 2.15 0.81
N SER A 89 -27.61 0.98 0.74
CA SER A 89 -26.68 0.63 -0.35
C SER A 89 -27.36 0.43 -1.70
N LEU A 90 -26.55 0.44 -2.76
CA LEU A 90 -27.06 0.22 -4.12
C LEU A 90 -27.54 -1.23 -4.30
N PHE A 91 -26.96 -2.14 -3.54
CA PHE A 91 -27.32 -3.54 -3.50
C PHE A 91 -28.52 -3.75 -2.58
N GLU A 92 -29.49 -4.52 -3.06
CA GLU A 92 -30.65 -4.95 -2.29
C GLU A 92 -30.23 -6.06 -1.31
N ASN A 93 -29.54 -7.06 -1.88
CA ASN A 93 -28.90 -8.16 -1.18
C ASN A 93 -27.44 -8.23 -1.65
N GLU A 94 -26.60 -9.06 -1.02
CA GLU A 94 -25.18 -9.22 -1.38
C GLU A 94 -24.91 -9.53 -2.86
N TRP A 95 -25.92 -10.01 -3.60
CA TRP A 95 -25.79 -10.36 -5.00
C TRP A 95 -26.62 -9.56 -6.01
N SER A 96 -27.64 -8.80 -5.59
CA SER A 96 -28.56 -8.14 -6.52
C SER A 96 -28.52 -6.64 -6.33
N LEU A 97 -28.33 -5.91 -7.43
CA LEU A 97 -28.52 -4.46 -7.48
C LEU A 97 -30.02 -4.15 -7.44
N LYS A 98 -30.42 -3.14 -6.66
CA LYS A 98 -31.82 -2.69 -6.62
C LYS A 98 -32.30 -2.36 -8.04
N PRO A 99 -33.52 -2.77 -8.43
CA PRO A 99 -34.00 -2.65 -9.82
C PRO A 99 -34.10 -1.21 -10.31
N GLU A 100 -34.26 -0.24 -9.40
CA GLU A 100 -34.27 1.20 -9.70
C GLU A 100 -32.98 1.67 -10.41
N TYR A 101 -31.81 1.14 -10.04
CA TYR A 101 -30.52 1.52 -10.65
C TYR A 101 -30.28 0.90 -12.04
N LYS A 102 -31.15 -0.02 -12.49
CA LYS A 102 -31.07 -0.62 -13.83
C LYS A 102 -31.80 0.20 -14.89
N ARG A 103 -32.63 1.18 -14.47
CA ARG A 103 -33.45 2.01 -15.36
C ARG A 103 -32.86 3.42 -15.43
N GLY A 104 -32.83 4.00 -16.63
CA GLY A 104 -32.29 5.36 -16.83
C GLY A 104 -33.21 6.51 -16.41
N GLY A 105 -34.51 6.26 -16.23
CA GLY A 105 -35.52 7.31 -16.02
C GLY A 105 -35.30 8.16 -14.77
N ASN A 106 -34.89 7.54 -13.66
CA ASN A 106 -34.79 8.22 -12.35
C ASN A 106 -33.34 8.59 -12.00
N ARG A 107 -32.47 8.80 -12.99
CA ARG A 107 -31.02 8.97 -12.76
C ARG A 107 -30.70 10.15 -11.83
N LEU A 108 -31.42 11.27 -11.98
CA LEU A 108 -31.19 12.47 -11.17
C LEU A 108 -31.62 12.26 -9.71
N GLU A 109 -32.82 11.71 -9.50
CA GLU A 109 -33.32 11.40 -8.15
C GLU A 109 -32.40 10.41 -7.41
N LEU A 110 -31.92 9.37 -8.10
CA LEU A 110 -30.99 8.40 -7.52
C LEU A 110 -29.62 9.03 -7.22
N ALA A 111 -29.16 9.97 -8.04
CA ALA A 111 -27.94 10.72 -7.79
C ALA A 111 -28.06 11.61 -6.56
N ASP A 112 -29.20 12.30 -6.38
CA ASP A 112 -29.46 13.14 -5.20
C ASP A 112 -29.55 12.31 -3.91
N ARG A 113 -30.20 11.13 -3.97
CA ARG A 113 -30.25 10.19 -2.86
C ARG A 113 -28.85 9.69 -2.47
N LEU A 114 -28.02 9.37 -3.45
CA LEU A 114 -26.63 8.97 -3.21
C LEU A 114 -25.80 10.13 -2.63
N SER A 115 -25.99 11.34 -3.15
CA SER A 115 -25.34 12.56 -2.66
C SER A 115 -25.65 12.83 -1.18
N SER A 116 -26.93 12.77 -0.80
CA SER A 116 -27.36 12.93 0.60
C SER A 116 -26.77 11.86 1.51
N ARG A 117 -26.66 10.61 1.02
CA ARG A 117 -26.04 9.54 1.78
C ARG A 117 -24.53 9.76 1.98
N ILE A 118 -23.82 10.19 0.94
CA ILE A 118 -22.40 10.54 1.03
C ILE A 118 -22.20 11.66 2.05
N LEU A 119 -23.08 12.69 2.03
CA LEU A 119 -23.04 13.80 2.99
C LEU A 119 -23.17 13.30 4.44
N TRP A 120 -24.19 12.48 4.74
CA TRP A 120 -24.41 11.97 6.10
C TRP A 120 -23.27 11.07 6.59
N ILE A 121 -22.71 10.22 5.71
CA ILE A 121 -21.53 9.41 6.05
C ILE A 121 -20.30 10.32 6.27
N GLY A 122 -20.16 11.39 5.47
CA GLY A 122 -19.12 12.41 5.67
C GLY A 122 -19.22 13.11 7.03
N ILE A 123 -20.42 13.54 7.42
CA ILE A 123 -20.70 14.14 8.73
C ILE A 123 -20.37 13.16 9.86
N ALA A 124 -20.78 11.90 9.73
CA ALA A 124 -20.46 10.88 10.73
C ALA A 124 -18.94 10.66 10.87
N ASN A 125 -18.18 10.61 9.77
CA ASN A 125 -16.71 10.53 9.82
C ASN A 125 -16.10 11.77 10.47
N LEU A 126 -16.63 12.97 10.21
CA LEU A 126 -16.14 14.20 10.82
C LEU A 126 -16.35 14.20 12.34
N LEU A 127 -17.51 13.74 12.81
CA LEU A 127 -17.80 13.59 14.23
C LEU A 127 -16.92 12.54 14.91
N LEU A 128 -16.63 11.43 14.23
CA LEU A 128 -15.77 10.35 14.73
C LEU A 128 -14.27 10.63 14.56
N CYS A 129 -13.90 11.67 13.81
CA CYS A 129 -12.52 12.06 13.51
C CYS A 129 -11.60 12.09 14.75
N PRO A 130 -11.93 12.77 15.87
CA PRO A 130 -11.03 12.83 17.02
C PRO A 130 -10.75 11.44 17.63
N VAL A 131 -11.75 10.58 17.72
CA VAL A 131 -11.61 9.22 18.27
C VAL A 131 -10.74 8.36 17.36
N ILE A 132 -11.01 8.41 16.05
CA ILE A 132 -10.22 7.67 15.05
C ILE A 132 -8.77 8.15 15.06
N LEU A 133 -8.54 9.46 15.15
CA LEU A 133 -7.21 10.04 15.16
C LEU A 133 -6.41 9.61 16.40
N ILE A 134 -7.01 9.67 17.59
CA ILE A 134 -6.38 9.19 18.83
C ILE A 134 -5.98 7.71 18.69
N TRP A 135 -6.89 6.87 18.18
CA TRP A 135 -6.59 5.47 17.94
C TRP A 135 -5.44 5.26 16.96
N GLN A 136 -5.41 5.99 15.84
CA GLN A 136 -4.32 5.90 14.85
C GLN A 136 -2.98 6.32 15.44
N ILE A 137 -2.94 7.39 16.25
CA ILE A 137 -1.71 7.85 16.92
C ILE A 137 -1.20 6.77 17.89
N LEU A 138 -2.07 6.24 18.75
CA LEU A 138 -1.70 5.19 19.71
C LEU A 138 -1.22 3.93 18.99
N TYR A 139 -1.96 3.48 17.97
CA TYR A 139 -1.60 2.29 17.20
C TYR A 139 -0.27 2.46 16.46
N ALA A 140 -0.05 3.62 15.83
CA ALA A 140 1.20 3.92 15.14
C ALA A 140 2.37 3.98 16.13
N PHE A 141 2.19 4.63 17.29
CA PHE A 141 3.21 4.68 18.33
C PHE A 141 3.58 3.28 18.83
N PHE A 142 2.59 2.45 19.20
CA PHE A 142 2.86 1.11 19.71
C PHE A 142 3.44 0.15 18.65
N SER A 143 3.08 0.32 17.38
CA SER A 143 3.53 -0.58 16.31
C SER A 143 4.91 -0.21 15.75
N TYR A 144 5.22 1.09 15.63
CA TYR A 144 6.43 1.54 14.93
C TYR A 144 7.56 2.01 15.85
N THR A 145 7.32 2.29 17.13
CA THR A 145 8.40 2.76 18.03
C THR A 145 9.50 1.71 18.22
N GLU A 146 9.14 0.42 18.33
CA GLU A 146 10.12 -0.67 18.41
C GLU A 146 10.93 -0.78 17.11
N VAL A 147 10.26 -0.66 15.96
CA VAL A 147 10.88 -0.71 14.64
C VAL A 147 11.85 0.46 14.44
N ILE A 148 11.49 1.68 14.85
CA ILE A 148 12.37 2.86 14.77
C ILE A 148 13.63 2.66 15.62
N LYS A 149 13.49 2.07 16.82
CA LYS A 149 14.62 1.79 17.71
C LYS A 149 15.54 0.70 17.16
N ARG A 150 14.96 -0.36 16.58
CA ARG A 150 15.71 -1.56 16.17
C ARG A 150 16.30 -1.46 14.76
N GLU A 151 15.52 -0.97 13.81
CA GLU A 151 15.91 -0.89 12.41
C GLU A 151 15.25 0.34 11.74
N PRO A 152 15.77 1.56 11.97
CA PRO A 152 15.16 2.79 11.43
C PRO A 152 15.16 2.82 9.90
N GLY A 153 16.10 2.13 9.25
CA GLY A 153 16.14 1.99 7.79
C GLY A 153 14.95 1.25 7.19
N SER A 154 14.21 0.46 7.98
CA SER A 154 13.03 -0.28 7.51
C SER A 154 11.85 0.64 7.12
N LEU A 155 11.78 1.85 7.68
CA LEU A 155 10.80 2.88 7.31
C LEU A 155 11.13 3.54 5.96
N GLY A 156 12.42 3.58 5.60
CA GLY A 156 12.90 3.99 4.27
C GLY A 156 12.63 2.94 3.20
N ALA A 157 12.25 1.70 3.58
CA ALA A 157 11.80 0.71 2.63
C ALA A 157 10.46 1.12 2.01
N ARG A 158 10.21 0.61 0.81
CA ARG A 158 8.99 0.89 0.06
C ARG A 158 8.00 -0.26 0.15
N CYS A 159 6.74 0.01 -0.15
CA CYS A 159 5.69 -0.99 -0.24
C CYS A 159 4.73 -0.64 -1.38
N TRP A 160 4.03 -1.66 -1.89
CA TRP A 160 2.97 -1.44 -2.87
C TRP A 160 1.83 -0.66 -2.20
N SER A 161 1.52 0.52 -2.74
CA SER A 161 0.47 1.38 -2.22
C SER A 161 -0.90 0.72 -2.35
N LEU A 162 -1.85 1.11 -1.51
CA LEU A 162 -3.21 0.58 -1.63
C LEU A 162 -3.81 0.91 -3.01
N TYR A 163 -3.51 2.09 -3.54
CA TYR A 163 -3.86 2.48 -4.91
C TYR A 163 -3.26 1.53 -5.94
N GLY A 164 -1.95 1.28 -5.87
CA GLY A 164 -1.25 0.37 -6.77
C GLY A 164 -1.83 -1.04 -6.74
N ARG A 165 -2.28 -1.52 -5.58
CA ARG A 165 -2.94 -2.84 -5.46
C ARG A 165 -4.28 -2.93 -6.18
N PHE A 166 -4.98 -1.83 -6.42
CA PHE A 166 -6.20 -1.83 -7.24
C PHE A 166 -5.92 -1.51 -8.70
N TYR A 167 -4.96 -0.63 -8.97
CA TYR A 167 -4.54 -0.27 -10.31
C TYR A 167 -3.90 -1.45 -11.08
N LEU A 168 -3.07 -2.25 -10.39
CA LEU A 168 -2.32 -3.37 -11.00
C LEU A 168 -3.08 -4.72 -10.98
N ARG A 169 -4.30 -4.73 -10.45
CA ARG A 169 -5.10 -5.94 -10.25
C ARG A 169 -5.92 -6.28 -11.48
N HIS A 170 -5.91 -7.55 -11.89
CA HIS A 170 -6.81 -8.03 -12.93
C HIS A 170 -8.23 -8.25 -12.38
N PHE A 171 -9.21 -8.26 -13.27
CA PHE A 171 -10.54 -8.74 -12.93
C PHE A 171 -10.48 -10.23 -12.57
N ASN A 172 -11.29 -10.62 -11.58
CA ASN A 172 -11.34 -12.00 -11.08
C ASN A 172 -10.01 -12.55 -10.56
N GLU A 173 -9.10 -11.68 -10.11
CA GLU A 173 -7.86 -12.11 -9.45
C GLU A 173 -8.03 -12.14 -7.93
N LEU A 174 -7.64 -13.24 -7.28
CA LEU A 174 -7.68 -13.40 -5.82
C LEU A 174 -6.53 -12.63 -5.14
N ASP A 175 -6.67 -12.39 -3.83
CA ASP A 175 -5.68 -11.57 -3.11
C ASP A 175 -4.28 -12.22 -3.05
N HIS A 176 -4.21 -13.54 -2.95
CA HIS A 176 -2.94 -14.27 -2.91
C HIS A 176 -2.25 -14.32 -4.28
N GLU A 177 -3.02 -14.37 -5.37
CA GLU A 177 -2.51 -14.32 -6.75
C GLU A 177 -1.87 -12.97 -7.04
N LEU A 178 -2.60 -11.88 -6.71
CA LEU A 178 -2.09 -10.53 -6.78
C LEU A 178 -0.82 -10.38 -5.92
N MET A 179 -0.87 -10.86 -4.67
CA MET A 179 0.28 -10.76 -3.77
C MET A 179 1.49 -11.54 -4.30
N SER A 180 1.29 -12.70 -4.92
CA SER A 180 2.36 -13.48 -5.56
C SER A 180 3.07 -12.67 -6.65
N ARG A 181 2.31 -12.03 -7.54
CA ARG A 181 2.86 -11.14 -8.58
C ARG A 181 3.62 -9.95 -8.00
N LEU A 182 2.98 -9.22 -7.09
CA LEU A 182 3.57 -8.04 -6.45
C LEU A 182 4.83 -8.41 -5.64
N SER A 183 4.88 -9.58 -5.02
CA SER A 183 6.06 -10.07 -4.29
C SER A 183 7.22 -10.39 -5.24
N LYS A 184 6.94 -11.05 -6.37
CA LYS A 184 7.96 -11.34 -7.40
C LYS A 184 8.55 -10.05 -8.00
N GLY A 185 7.72 -9.04 -8.24
CA GLY A 185 8.15 -7.73 -8.76
C GLY A 185 8.88 -6.84 -7.75
N TYR A 186 8.73 -7.08 -6.44
CA TYR A 186 9.19 -6.18 -5.37
C TYR A 186 10.69 -5.84 -5.43
N LYS A 187 11.55 -6.85 -5.66
CA LYS A 187 13.00 -6.66 -5.67
C LYS A 187 13.44 -5.78 -6.85
N ALA A 188 12.85 -5.98 -8.02
CA ALA A 188 13.13 -5.18 -9.20
C ALA A 188 12.63 -3.73 -9.02
N SER A 189 11.41 -3.54 -8.50
CA SER A 189 10.85 -2.23 -8.14
C SER A 189 11.71 -1.45 -7.15
N SER A 190 12.24 -2.13 -6.13
CA SER A 190 13.13 -1.53 -5.13
C SER A 190 14.44 -1.07 -5.75
N LYS A 191 15.07 -1.92 -6.59
CA LYS A 191 16.29 -1.55 -7.32
C LYS A 191 16.06 -0.36 -8.24
N TYR A 192 14.93 -0.34 -8.97
CA TYR A 192 14.57 0.77 -9.85
C TYR A 192 14.46 2.08 -9.07
N MET A 193 13.73 2.12 -7.95
CA MET A 193 13.61 3.34 -7.15
C MET A 193 14.93 3.80 -6.52
N ASN A 194 15.80 2.85 -6.17
CA ASN A 194 17.12 3.18 -5.62
C ASN A 194 18.08 3.74 -6.68
N CYS A 195 17.79 3.63 -7.98
CA CYS A 195 18.55 4.32 -9.03
C CYS A 195 18.34 5.85 -9.01
N PHE A 196 17.27 6.34 -8.36
CA PHE A 196 16.88 7.75 -8.33
C PHE A 196 17.15 8.44 -6.98
N MET A 197 18.17 8.00 -6.26
CA MET A 197 18.55 8.64 -5.00
C MET A 197 19.05 10.06 -5.25
N SER A 198 18.59 11.02 -4.43
CA SER A 198 18.96 12.43 -4.57
C SER A 198 20.42 12.65 -4.18
N PRO A 199 21.27 13.23 -5.07
CA PRO A 199 22.67 13.52 -4.76
C PRO A 199 22.81 14.45 -3.54
N LEU A 200 21.93 15.44 -3.40
CA LEU A 200 21.93 16.37 -2.27
C LEU A 200 21.69 15.63 -0.94
N LEU A 201 20.69 14.74 -0.92
CA LEU A 201 20.37 13.95 0.27
C LEU A 201 21.55 13.04 0.65
N THR A 202 22.22 12.43 -0.32
CA THR A 202 23.41 11.60 -0.07
C THR A 202 24.58 12.40 0.51
N VAL A 203 24.82 13.62 0.03
CA VAL A 203 25.89 14.48 0.56
C VAL A 203 25.59 14.89 2.00
N VAL A 204 24.36 15.34 2.27
CA VAL A 204 23.93 15.71 3.63
C VAL A 204 24.04 14.52 4.58
N ALA A 205 23.54 13.34 4.18
CA ALA A 205 23.61 12.14 4.99
C ALA A 205 25.05 11.71 5.32
N LYS A 206 25.98 11.82 4.35
CA LYS A 206 27.41 11.53 4.58
C LYS A 206 28.03 12.48 5.60
N ASN A 207 27.77 13.78 5.47
CA ASN A 207 28.32 14.79 6.38
C ASN A 207 27.79 14.62 7.81
N VAL A 208 26.46 14.46 7.96
CA VAL A 208 25.84 14.24 9.28
C VAL A 208 26.34 12.95 9.91
N ALA A 209 26.44 11.85 9.15
CA ALA A 209 26.99 10.60 9.65
C ALA A 209 28.45 10.73 10.11
N PHE A 210 29.27 11.53 9.41
CA PHE A 210 30.65 11.77 9.77
C PHE A 210 30.77 12.55 11.09
N PHE A 211 30.05 13.66 11.24
CA PHE A 211 30.09 14.45 12.47
C PHE A 211 29.54 13.67 13.67
N ALA A 212 28.38 13.04 13.52
CA ALA A 212 27.79 12.22 14.58
C ALA A 212 28.69 11.04 14.96
N GLY A 213 29.28 10.37 13.95
CA GLY A 213 30.23 9.28 14.16
C GLY A 213 31.52 9.69 14.86
N SER A 214 32.03 10.89 14.57
CA SER A 214 33.24 11.42 15.21
C SER A 214 33.01 11.69 16.70
N ILE A 215 31.89 12.33 17.06
CA ILE A 215 31.52 12.58 18.46
C ILE A 215 31.27 11.25 19.18
N LEU A 216 30.53 10.33 18.55
CA LEU A 216 30.25 9.02 19.12
C LEU A 216 31.53 8.21 19.37
N ALA A 217 32.50 8.24 18.45
CA ALA A 217 33.76 7.53 18.61
C ALA A 217 34.57 8.04 19.81
N VAL A 218 34.60 9.36 20.02
CA VAL A 218 35.26 9.97 21.19
C VAL A 218 34.58 9.56 22.48
N LEU A 219 33.24 9.61 22.53
CA LEU A 219 32.47 9.18 23.71
C LEU A 219 32.71 7.70 24.02
N ILE A 220 32.69 6.84 23.00
CA ILE A 220 32.98 5.40 23.17
C ILE A 220 34.41 5.19 23.70
N ALA A 221 35.41 5.89 23.14
CA ALA A 221 36.79 5.78 23.61
C ALA A 221 36.95 6.20 25.08
N LEU A 222 36.29 7.29 25.49
CA LEU A 222 36.29 7.74 26.88
C LEU A 222 35.60 6.72 27.81
N THR A 223 34.48 6.13 27.40
CA THR A 223 33.78 5.10 28.20
C THR A 223 34.56 3.79 28.32
N ILE A 224 35.42 3.47 27.35
CA ILE A 224 36.31 2.30 27.42
C ILE A 224 37.51 2.59 28.34
N TYR A 225 38.00 3.83 28.35
CA TYR A 225 39.09 4.24 29.22
C TYR A 225 38.65 4.30 30.69
N ASP A 226 37.47 4.83 30.95
CA ASP A 226 36.89 4.97 32.29
C ASP A 226 35.36 4.76 32.22
N GLU A 227 34.89 3.75 32.96
CA GLU A 227 33.47 3.39 33.00
C GLU A 227 32.63 4.46 33.71
N ASP A 228 33.22 5.26 34.61
CA ASP A 228 32.53 6.31 35.36
C ASP A 228 31.99 7.42 34.44
N VAL A 229 32.52 7.52 33.22
CA VAL A 229 32.01 8.41 32.17
C VAL A 229 30.56 8.08 31.80
N LEU A 230 30.12 6.82 31.95
CA LEU A 230 28.74 6.42 31.66
C LEU A 230 27.74 6.96 32.68
N ALA A 231 28.18 7.22 33.92
CA ALA A 231 27.37 7.76 35.00
C ALA A 231 27.16 9.28 34.89
N VAL A 232 27.94 9.96 34.04
CA VAL A 232 27.82 11.40 33.79
C VAL A 232 26.48 11.71 33.11
N GLU A 233 25.88 12.82 33.52
CA GLU A 233 24.58 13.27 33.03
C GLU A 233 24.57 13.34 31.48
N HIS A 234 23.51 12.80 30.88
CA HIS A 234 23.27 12.75 29.44
C HIS A 234 24.26 11.97 28.55
N VAL A 235 25.33 11.35 29.07
CA VAL A 235 26.27 10.60 28.22
C VAL A 235 25.59 9.41 27.54
N LEU A 236 24.87 8.59 28.31
CA LEU A 236 24.14 7.44 27.77
C LEU A 236 23.05 7.84 26.75
N SER A 237 22.29 8.91 27.03
CA SER A 237 21.28 9.43 26.10
C SER A 237 21.92 10.01 24.82
N SER A 238 23.10 10.62 24.93
CA SER A 238 23.82 11.17 23.78
C SER A 238 24.38 10.04 22.90
N ILE A 239 24.98 9.01 23.49
CA ILE A 239 25.48 7.82 22.77
C ILE A 239 24.33 7.16 21.99
N THR A 240 23.19 6.95 22.64
CA THR A 240 22.01 6.33 22.00
C THR A 240 21.43 7.19 20.88
N LEU A 241 21.27 8.50 21.09
CA LEU A 241 20.76 9.41 20.06
C LEU A 241 21.71 9.52 18.86
N LEU A 242 23.02 9.64 19.11
CA LEU A 242 24.04 9.67 18.06
C LEU A 242 24.06 8.35 17.26
N GLY A 243 23.94 7.19 17.93
CA GLY A 243 23.84 5.89 17.28
C GLY A 243 22.62 5.77 16.35
N VAL A 244 21.45 6.22 16.82
CA VAL A 244 20.23 6.28 16.00
C VAL A 244 20.41 7.21 14.80
N CYS A 245 20.95 8.41 15.02
CA CYS A 245 21.23 9.40 13.97
C CYS A 245 22.13 8.84 12.87
N ILE A 246 23.24 8.18 13.24
CA ILE A 246 24.15 7.55 12.28
C ILE A 246 23.45 6.45 11.48
N THR A 247 22.64 5.62 12.15
CA THR A 247 21.91 4.52 11.49
C THR A 247 20.91 5.05 10.47
N ILE A 248 20.17 6.11 10.81
CA ILE A 248 19.27 6.82 9.88
C ILE A 248 20.06 7.39 8.70
N CYS A 249 21.16 8.11 8.96
CA CYS A 249 21.95 8.71 7.88
C CYS A 249 22.53 7.65 6.94
N ARG A 250 23.02 6.53 7.46
CA ARG A 250 23.52 5.41 6.64
C ARG A 250 22.43 4.80 5.75
N SER A 251 21.17 4.82 6.16
CA SER A 251 20.06 4.32 5.33
C SER A 251 19.83 5.14 4.04
N PHE A 252 20.26 6.40 4.02
CA PHE A 252 20.15 7.28 2.86
C PHE A 252 21.38 7.28 1.94
N ILE A 253 22.45 6.57 2.33
CA ILE A 253 23.66 6.46 1.52
C ILE A 253 23.51 5.24 0.60
N PRO A 254 23.41 5.43 -0.73
CA PRO A 254 23.31 4.31 -1.67
C PRO A 254 24.62 3.52 -1.72
N ASP A 255 24.50 2.24 -2.11
CA ASP A 255 25.66 1.38 -2.34
C ASP A 255 26.51 1.90 -3.52
N LYS A 256 27.83 1.95 -3.32
CA LYS A 256 28.81 2.46 -4.28
C LYS A 256 28.86 1.63 -5.56
N HIS A 257 28.49 0.35 -5.50
CA HIS A 257 28.56 -0.58 -6.62
C HIS A 257 27.20 -0.85 -7.30
N MET A 258 26.23 0.05 -7.11
CA MET A 258 24.92 -0.04 -7.76
C MET A 258 25.02 0.15 -9.27
N VAL A 259 24.51 -0.82 -10.03
CA VAL A 259 24.44 -0.74 -11.50
C VAL A 259 23.20 0.04 -11.92
N PHE A 260 23.38 1.08 -12.74
CA PHE A 260 22.29 1.92 -13.25
C PHE A 260 21.72 1.36 -14.56
N CYS A 261 20.65 0.57 -14.47
CA CYS A 261 19.95 0.00 -15.62
C CYS A 261 18.41 0.16 -15.52
N PRO A 262 17.88 1.40 -15.50
CA PRO A 262 16.45 1.65 -15.26
C PRO A 262 15.53 0.99 -16.31
N GLU A 263 15.92 1.00 -17.59
CA GLU A 263 15.12 0.41 -18.68
C GLU A 263 14.99 -1.12 -18.54
N GLN A 264 16.08 -1.82 -18.21
CA GLN A 264 16.03 -3.27 -18.00
C GLN A 264 15.21 -3.62 -16.75
N LEU A 265 15.36 -2.85 -15.68
CA LEU A 265 14.59 -3.03 -14.46
C LEU A 265 13.10 -2.82 -14.72
N LEU A 266 12.72 -1.80 -15.49
CA LEU A 266 11.33 -1.52 -15.81
C LEU A 266 10.70 -2.65 -16.65
N LYS A 267 11.44 -3.23 -17.59
CA LYS A 267 11.00 -4.43 -18.34
C LYS A 267 10.75 -5.63 -17.43
N VAL A 268 11.64 -5.88 -16.47
CA VAL A 268 11.47 -6.96 -15.48
C VAL A 268 10.28 -6.69 -14.57
N ILE A 269 10.08 -5.44 -14.14
CA ILE A 269 8.92 -5.04 -13.33
C ILE A 269 7.63 -5.30 -14.11
N LEU A 270 7.55 -4.82 -15.35
CA LEU A 270 6.40 -5.01 -16.24
C LEU A 270 6.04 -6.48 -16.42
N ALA A 271 7.03 -7.37 -16.54
CA ALA A 271 6.80 -8.82 -16.66
C ALA A 271 6.07 -9.43 -15.45
N TYR A 272 6.10 -8.80 -14.27
CA TYR A 272 5.37 -9.26 -13.08
C TYR A 272 4.10 -8.46 -12.80
N ILE A 273 4.13 -7.13 -13.00
CA ILE A 273 2.98 -6.26 -12.67
C ILE A 273 1.97 -6.14 -13.81
N HIS A 274 2.34 -6.51 -15.04
CA HIS A 274 1.51 -6.58 -16.26
C HIS A 274 0.89 -5.24 -16.75
N TYR A 275 0.75 -4.25 -15.88
CA TYR A 275 0.18 -2.95 -16.19
C TYR A 275 1.24 -1.85 -16.02
N MET A 276 1.38 -1.03 -17.05
CA MET A 276 2.27 0.12 -17.05
C MET A 276 1.74 1.15 -18.05
N PRO A 277 1.78 2.46 -17.74
CA PRO A 277 1.48 3.50 -18.72
C PRO A 277 2.41 3.45 -19.94
N ASP A 278 1.88 3.72 -21.12
CA ASP A 278 2.62 3.59 -22.39
C ASP A 278 3.80 4.55 -22.47
N HIS A 279 3.67 5.76 -21.93
CA HIS A 279 4.71 6.80 -21.99
C HIS A 279 5.95 6.50 -21.14
N TRP A 280 5.90 5.47 -20.29
CA TRP A 280 7.06 5.04 -19.51
C TRP A 280 8.08 4.27 -20.36
N GLN A 281 7.66 3.64 -21.45
CA GLN A 281 8.57 2.91 -22.32
C GLN A 281 9.51 3.88 -23.03
N GLY A 282 10.83 3.66 -22.89
CA GLY A 282 11.87 4.53 -23.46
C GLY A 282 12.16 5.80 -22.64
N ASN A 283 11.39 6.07 -21.59
CA ASN A 283 11.57 7.20 -20.68
C ASN A 283 11.86 6.76 -19.23
N ALA A 284 12.33 5.53 -19.01
CA ALA A 284 12.47 4.95 -17.67
C ALA A 284 13.49 5.67 -16.78
N HIS A 285 14.29 6.58 -17.33
CA HIS A 285 15.28 7.39 -16.61
C HIS A 285 14.76 8.77 -16.18
N ARG A 286 13.53 9.14 -16.55
CA ARG A 286 12.96 10.46 -16.23
C ARG A 286 12.36 10.49 -14.83
N TYR A 287 12.46 11.65 -14.17
CA TYR A 287 11.82 11.88 -12.88
C TYR A 287 10.30 11.78 -12.95
N GLU A 288 9.68 12.18 -14.07
CA GLU A 288 8.24 12.01 -14.33
C GLU A 288 7.80 10.54 -14.13
N THR A 289 8.47 9.60 -14.80
CA THR A 289 8.20 8.16 -14.67
C THR A 289 8.46 7.66 -13.25
N ARG A 290 9.53 8.14 -12.60
CA ARG A 290 9.85 7.79 -11.22
C ARG A 290 8.77 8.26 -10.24
N ASP A 291 8.25 9.46 -10.41
CA ASP A 291 7.27 10.06 -9.51
C ASP A 291 5.89 9.42 -9.68
N GLU A 292 5.48 9.11 -10.91
CA GLU A 292 4.27 8.31 -11.16
C GLU A 292 4.40 6.89 -10.60
N PHE A 293 5.56 6.24 -10.79
CA PHE A 293 5.80 4.92 -10.20
C PHE A 293 5.82 4.95 -8.67
N ALA A 294 6.28 6.05 -8.06
CA ALA A 294 6.25 6.23 -6.60
C ALA A 294 4.82 6.25 -6.04
N GLN A 295 3.81 6.61 -6.83
CA GLN A 295 2.40 6.51 -6.44
C GLN A 295 1.93 5.05 -6.33
N LEU A 296 2.52 4.14 -7.11
CA LEU A 296 2.26 2.69 -7.03
C LEU A 296 3.14 2.01 -5.96
N PHE A 297 4.37 2.50 -5.78
CA PHE A 297 5.39 1.93 -4.91
C PHE A 297 5.94 2.99 -3.94
N GLN A 298 5.17 3.25 -2.89
CA GLN A 298 5.38 4.34 -1.93
C GLN A 298 6.34 3.95 -0.79
N TYR A 299 6.82 4.93 -0.04
CA TYR A 299 7.53 4.68 1.22
C TYR A 299 6.59 4.08 2.27
N LYS A 300 7.16 3.36 3.25
CA LYS A 300 6.40 2.86 4.40
C LYS A 300 6.10 3.93 5.45
N ALA A 301 6.98 4.94 5.54
CA ALA A 301 6.81 6.11 6.39
C ALA A 301 5.61 6.97 5.98
#